data_AF-A0A4U3KSF0-F1
#
_entry.id   AF-A0A4U3KSF0-F1
#
_cell.length_a   1.000
_cell.length_b   1.000
_cell.length_c   1.000
_cell.angle_alpha   90.00
_cell.angle_beta   90.00
_cell.angle_gamma   90.00
#
_symmetry.space_group_name_H-M   'P 1'
#
loop_
_entity.id
_entity.type
_entity.pdbx_description
1 polymer ?
#
loop_
_entity_poly.entity_id
_entity_poly.type
_entity_poly.pdbx_seq_one_letter_code
_entity_poly.pdbx_strand_id
1 'polypeptide(L)'
;MLYYVLTPAKLDRIDWNTNYKKRQKIVSLAKQNKLNNIGGYLYAIPDSLALSPSCKGKMISIEKQKDTLITITFYTDRGLIDHYSGFVYTNDPTDMENFEERLKEGGNDTKMEKNWYFIHE
;
A
#
# COMPACT_ATOMS: atom_id res chain seq x y z
N MET A 1 -31.28 2.45 19.04
CA MET A 1 -30.35 3.11 18.11
C MET A 1 -29.07 2.29 18.08
N LEU A 2 -28.86 1.50 17.02
CA LEU A 2 -27.66 0.67 16.87
C LEU A 2 -26.53 1.57 16.33
N TYR A 3 -25.53 1.85 17.16
CA TYR A 3 -24.30 2.49 16.69
C TYR A 3 -23.54 1.48 15.82
N TYR A 4 -23.41 1.74 14.53
CA TYR A 4 -22.49 1.01 13.68
C TYR A 4 -21.07 1.38 14.12
N VAL A 5 -20.43 0.51 14.91
CA VAL A 5 -19.02 0.69 15.27
C VAL A 5 -18.17 0.42 14.03
N LEU A 6 -17.65 1.50 13.44
CA LEU A 6 -16.61 1.45 12.43
C LEU A 6 -15.30 1.08 13.13
N THR A 7 -14.88 -0.18 12.98
CA THR A 7 -13.58 -0.63 13.46
C THR A 7 -12.49 -0.22 12.46
N PRO A 8 -11.22 -0.08 12.88
CA PRO A 8 -10.10 0.21 11.97
C PRO A 8 -10.07 -0.74 10.77
N ALA A 9 -10.15 -2.05 11.02
CA ALA A 9 -10.20 -3.07 9.96
C ALA A 9 -11.36 -2.89 8.96
N LYS A 10 -12.53 -2.39 9.39
CA LYS A 10 -13.65 -2.07 8.48
C LYS A 10 -13.32 -0.85 7.63
N LEU A 11 -12.67 0.17 8.20
CA LEU A 11 -12.23 1.36 7.46
C LEU A 11 -11.19 1.00 6.41
N ASP A 12 -10.20 0.16 6.75
CA ASP A 12 -9.17 -0.30 5.82
C ASP A 12 -9.78 -1.12 4.68
N ARG A 13 -10.78 -1.94 4.98
CA ARG A 13 -11.52 -2.69 3.95
C ARG A 13 -12.32 -1.77 3.01
N ILE A 14 -12.95 -0.72 3.54
CA ILE A 14 -13.66 0.27 2.74
C ILE A 14 -12.68 1.04 1.85
N ASP A 15 -11.55 1.50 2.39
CA ASP A 15 -10.49 2.14 1.62
C ASP A 15 -10.00 1.21 0.50
N TRP A 16 -9.65 -0.02 0.86
CA TRP A 16 -9.22 -1.04 -0.09
C TRP A 16 -10.17 -1.15 -1.27
N ASN A 17 -11.45 -1.43 -1.01
CA ASN A 17 -12.45 -1.59 -2.05
C ASN A 17 -12.62 -0.31 -2.90
N THR A 18 -12.58 0.86 -2.27
CA THR A 18 -12.76 2.16 -2.95
C THR A 18 -11.61 2.46 -3.92
N ASN A 19 -10.39 2.13 -3.53
CA ASN A 19 -9.17 2.55 -4.23
C ASN A 19 -8.48 1.43 -5.01
N TYR A 20 -8.89 0.17 -4.85
CA TYR A 20 -8.21 -1.01 -5.40
C TYR A 20 -7.89 -0.87 -6.89
N LYS A 21 -8.88 -0.51 -7.72
CA LYS A 21 -8.68 -0.34 -9.18
C LYS A 21 -7.67 0.77 -9.50
N LYS A 22 -7.63 1.85 -8.71
CA LYS A 22 -6.64 2.93 -8.88
C LYS A 22 -5.25 2.42 -8.50
N ARG A 23 -5.12 1.72 -7.38
CA ARG A 23 -3.86 1.08 -6.95
C ARG A 23 -3.31 0.12 -7.99
N GLN A 24 -4.15 -0.75 -8.56
CA GLN A 24 -3.74 -1.64 -9.64
C GLN A 24 -3.19 -0.89 -10.87
N LYS A 25 -3.84 0.21 -11.27
CA LYS A 25 -3.33 1.06 -12.36
C LYS A 25 -1.97 1.69 -12.00
N ILE A 26 -1.82 2.15 -10.76
CA ILE A 26 -0.55 2.71 -10.27
C ILE A 26 0.57 1.65 -10.31
N VAL A 27 0.31 0.42 -9.84
CA VAL A 27 1.25 -0.71 -9.94
C VAL A 27 1.66 -0.98 -11.39
N SER A 28 0.70 -0.97 -12.31
CA SER A 28 1.00 -1.16 -13.74
C SER A 28 1.89 -0.06 -14.31
N LEU A 29 1.64 1.21 -13.95
CA LEU A 29 2.48 2.34 -14.35
C LEU A 29 3.89 2.25 -13.73
N ALA A 30 3.99 1.83 -12.47
CA ALA A 30 5.26 1.60 -11.79
C ALA A 30 6.13 0.57 -12.52
N LYS A 31 5.54 -0.59 -12.87
CA LYS A 31 6.21 -1.66 -13.63
C LYS A 31 6.68 -1.20 -15.01
N GLN A 32 5.96 -0.26 -15.62
CA GLN A 32 6.31 0.31 -16.93
C GLN A 32 7.28 1.50 -16.84
N ASN A 33 7.76 1.85 -15.64
CA ASN A 33 8.57 3.06 -15.40
C ASN A 33 7.90 4.36 -15.88
N LYS A 34 6.56 4.46 -15.77
CA LYS A 34 5.75 5.61 -16.23
C LYS A 34 5.31 6.55 -15.11
N LEU A 35 5.77 6.34 -13.87
CA LEU A 35 5.48 7.22 -12.75
C LEU A 35 6.57 8.28 -12.60
N ASN A 36 6.18 9.49 -12.18
CA ASN A 36 7.11 10.59 -11.96
C ASN A 36 7.86 10.40 -10.63
N ASN A 37 9.19 10.22 -10.69
CA ASN A 37 10.05 10.17 -9.50
C ASN A 37 10.22 11.60 -8.97
N ILE A 38 9.93 11.81 -7.69
CA ILE A 38 10.03 13.11 -7.02
C ILE A 38 11.19 13.18 -6.02
N GLY A 39 11.98 12.11 -5.90
CA GLY A 39 13.20 12.03 -5.08
C GLY A 39 13.33 10.67 -4.38
N GLY A 40 14.51 10.07 -4.44
CA GLY A 40 14.79 8.77 -3.81
C GLY A 40 13.79 7.69 -4.24
N TYR A 41 13.15 7.07 -3.26
CA TYR A 41 12.09 6.05 -3.48
C TYR A 41 10.69 6.65 -3.67
N LEU A 42 10.52 7.99 -3.65
CA LEU A 42 9.21 8.62 -3.69
C LEU A 42 8.76 8.93 -5.12
N TYR A 43 7.51 8.57 -5.42
CA TYR A 43 6.87 8.81 -6.72
C TYR A 43 5.52 9.49 -6.54
N ALA A 44 5.19 10.42 -7.43
CA ALA A 44 3.90 11.10 -7.43
C ALA A 44 2.80 10.21 -8.01
N ILE A 45 1.63 10.22 -7.35
CA ILE A 45 0.41 9.61 -7.90
C ILE A 45 -0.17 10.57 -8.94
N PRO A 46 -0.46 10.12 -10.18
CA PRO A 46 -1.14 10.95 -11.17
C PRO A 46 -2.49 11.46 -10.65
N ASP A 47 -2.84 12.72 -10.93
CA ASP A 47 -4.10 13.32 -10.44
C ASP A 47 -5.35 12.52 -10.87
N SER A 48 -5.33 11.93 -12.08
CA SER A 48 -6.39 11.03 -12.56
C SER A 48 -6.57 9.75 -11.73
N LEU A 49 -5.59 9.42 -10.90
CA LEU A 49 -5.55 8.26 -10.01
C LEU A 49 -5.52 8.67 -8.52
N ALA A 50 -5.81 9.93 -8.20
CA ALA A 50 -5.88 10.41 -6.83
C ALA A 50 -6.76 9.49 -5.97
N LEU A 51 -6.24 9.10 -4.80
CA LEU A 51 -6.92 8.19 -3.89
C LEU A 51 -8.02 8.92 -3.11
N SER A 52 -9.05 8.18 -2.75
CA SER A 52 -10.17 8.68 -1.93
C SER A 52 -10.03 8.17 -0.50
N PRO A 53 -10.35 8.96 0.53
CA PRO A 53 -10.64 10.39 0.47
C PRO A 53 -9.43 11.22 0.02
N SER A 54 -9.67 12.45 -0.47
CA SER A 54 -8.62 13.33 -1.04
C SER A 54 -7.52 13.72 -0.05
N CYS A 55 -7.74 13.53 1.25
CA CYS A 55 -6.73 13.70 2.30
C CYS A 55 -5.68 12.57 2.34
N LYS A 56 -5.85 11.50 1.55
CA LYS A 56 -4.83 10.45 1.38
C LYS A 56 -3.59 11.00 0.69
N GLY A 57 -2.45 10.37 0.95
CA GLY A 57 -1.15 10.77 0.39
C GLY A 57 -1.18 10.83 -1.14
N LYS A 58 -0.54 11.85 -1.71
CA LYS A 58 -0.38 12.05 -3.16
C LYS A 58 0.88 11.38 -3.73
N MET A 59 1.55 10.58 -2.91
CA MET A 59 2.82 9.95 -3.23
C MET A 59 2.91 8.56 -2.62
N ILE A 60 3.68 7.71 -3.27
CA ILE A 60 3.97 6.34 -2.87
C ILE A 60 5.49 6.15 -2.75
N SER A 61 5.91 5.17 -1.97
CA SER A 61 7.28 4.65 -2.07
C SER A 61 7.33 3.52 -3.09
N ILE A 62 8.38 3.48 -3.91
CA ILE A 62 8.69 2.36 -4.79
C ILE A 62 10.14 1.97 -4.55
N GLU A 63 10.30 0.77 -4.02
CA GLU A 63 11.59 0.10 -3.89
C GLU A 63 11.71 -0.87 -5.06
N LYS A 64 12.75 -0.68 -5.87
CA LYS A 64 13.07 -1.58 -6.97
C LYS A 64 14.26 -2.40 -6.53
N GLN A 65 14.07 -3.71 -6.44
CA GLN A 65 15.18 -4.66 -6.39
C GLN A 65 15.63 -4.95 -7.84
N LYS A 66 16.37 -6.05 -8.07
CA LYS A 66 16.79 -6.52 -9.41
C LYS A 66 15.72 -6.22 -10.47
N ASP A 67 16.10 -5.73 -11.65
CA ASP A 67 15.33 -5.05 -12.72
C ASP A 67 13.78 -5.22 -12.85
N THR A 68 13.18 -6.31 -12.36
CA THR A 68 11.74 -6.60 -12.44
C THR A 68 11.02 -6.72 -11.09
N LEU A 69 11.74 -6.74 -9.97
CA LEU A 69 11.19 -6.92 -8.63
C LEU A 69 10.93 -5.56 -7.99
N ILE A 70 9.68 -5.34 -7.59
CA ILE A 70 9.23 -4.07 -7.04
C ILE A 70 8.37 -4.28 -5.80
N THR A 71 8.58 -3.40 -4.83
CA THR A 71 7.72 -3.24 -3.65
C THR A 71 7.21 -1.81 -3.65
N ILE A 72 5.89 -1.65 -3.51
CA ILE A 72 5.20 -0.35 -3.60
C ILE A 72 4.36 -0.15 -2.35
N THR A 73 4.63 0.93 -1.63
CA THR A 73 3.94 1.29 -0.39
C THR A 73 3.02 2.49 -0.59
N PHE A 74 1.73 2.24 -0.39
CA PHE A 74 0.65 3.23 -0.37
C PHE A 74 0.33 3.61 1.08
N TYR A 75 1.05 4.60 1.60
CA TYR A 75 0.90 5.05 2.99
C TYR A 75 -0.52 5.52 3.30
N THR A 76 -1.10 4.96 4.35
CA THR A 76 -2.34 5.43 4.98
C THR A 76 -2.07 6.28 6.21
N ASP A 77 -0.99 5.96 6.93
CA ASP A 77 -0.39 6.75 7.99
C ASP A 77 1.13 6.64 7.86
N ARG A 78 1.86 7.74 8.05
CA ARG A 78 3.33 7.75 8.05
C ARG A 78 3.93 7.85 9.45
N GLY A 79 3.07 7.86 10.48
CA GLY A 79 3.43 7.86 11.89
C GLY A 79 4.48 8.92 12.26
N LEU A 80 5.24 8.61 13.32
CA LEU A 80 6.41 9.35 13.78
C LEU A 80 7.57 8.36 13.97
N ILE A 81 8.74 8.76 13.46
CA ILE A 81 10.08 8.15 13.59
C ILE A 81 10.21 6.73 13.04
N ASP A 82 9.43 5.73 13.47
CA ASP A 82 9.61 4.32 13.06
C ASP A 82 8.29 3.54 12.83
N HIS A 83 7.15 4.24 12.75
CA HIS A 83 5.85 3.60 12.53
C HIS A 83 5.16 4.08 11.25
N TYR A 84 4.58 3.16 10.49
CA TYR A 84 3.69 3.50 9.38
C TYR A 84 2.62 2.43 9.16
N SER A 85 1.49 2.84 8.57
CA SER A 85 0.53 1.90 8.00
C SER A 85 0.38 2.15 6.51
N GLY A 86 0.11 1.09 5.76
CA GLY A 86 -0.10 1.23 4.34
C GLY A 86 -0.48 -0.06 3.64
N PHE A 87 -1.05 0.11 2.45
CA PHE A 87 -1.19 -1.01 1.51
C PHE A 87 0.13 -1.23 0.80
N VAL A 88 0.61 -2.46 0.79
CA VAL A 88 1.85 -2.84 0.11
C VAL A 88 1.53 -3.81 -1.02
N TYR A 89 2.02 -3.48 -2.20
CA TYR A 89 2.14 -4.43 -3.30
C TYR A 89 3.59 -4.88 -3.40
N THR A 90 3.84 -6.19 -3.54
CA THR A 90 5.17 -6.69 -3.88
C THR A 90 5.10 -7.85 -4.86
N ASN A 91 6.05 -7.95 -5.78
CA ASN A 91 6.32 -9.17 -6.55
C ASN A 91 7.69 -9.77 -6.25
N ASP A 92 8.34 -9.31 -5.18
CA ASP A 92 9.56 -9.92 -4.65
C ASP A 92 9.19 -11.14 -3.81
N PRO A 93 9.65 -12.36 -4.16
CA PRO A 93 9.36 -13.56 -3.40
C PRO A 93 9.85 -13.49 -1.94
N THR A 94 10.97 -12.81 -1.69
CA THR A 94 11.53 -12.68 -0.34
C THR A 94 10.66 -11.75 0.52
N ASP A 95 10.24 -10.62 -0.01
CA ASP A 95 9.32 -9.73 0.71
C ASP A 95 7.96 -10.40 0.95
N MET A 96 7.45 -11.12 -0.05
CA MET A 96 6.22 -11.90 0.09
C MET A 96 6.34 -12.92 1.23
N GLU A 97 7.42 -13.70 1.28
CA GLU A 97 7.67 -14.68 2.35
C GLU A 97 7.71 -14.00 3.72
N ASN A 98 8.46 -12.89 3.86
CA ASN A 98 8.52 -12.12 5.09
C ASN A 98 7.14 -11.64 5.56
N PHE A 99 6.29 -11.14 4.64
CA PHE A 99 4.94 -10.74 5.00
C PHE A 99 4.06 -11.93 5.39
N GLU A 100 4.16 -13.07 4.70
CA GLU A 100 3.42 -14.28 5.11
C GLU A 100 3.86 -14.80 6.48
N GLU A 101 5.14 -14.65 6.84
CA GLU A 101 5.65 -15.02 8.17
C GLU A 101 5.09 -14.11 9.26
N ARG A 102 5.16 -12.79 9.08
CA ARG A 102 4.55 -11.81 10.01
C ARG A 102 3.07 -12.07 10.24
N LEU A 103 2.33 -12.42 9.18
CA LEU A 103 0.91 -12.78 9.29
C LEU A 103 0.67 -14.03 10.17
N LYS A 104 1.63 -14.97 10.24
CA LYS A 104 1.55 -16.16 11.11
C LYS A 104 1.94 -15.86 12.54
N GLU A 105 2.91 -14.97 12.75
CA GLU A 105 3.34 -14.52 14.08
C GLU A 105 2.23 -13.77 14.84
N GLY A 106 1.25 -13.25 14.10
CA GLY A 106 0.13 -12.50 14.63
C GLY A 106 0.42 -11.00 14.69
N GLY A 107 -0.60 -10.20 15.01
CA GLY A 107 -0.51 -8.74 14.98
C GLY A 107 -1.65 -8.12 14.19
N ASN A 108 -1.43 -6.92 13.66
CA ASN A 108 -2.44 -6.15 12.95
C ASN A 108 -2.31 -6.22 11.42
N ASP A 109 -1.24 -6.85 10.91
CA ASP A 109 -1.05 -7.02 9.47
C ASP A 109 -2.15 -7.89 8.88
N THR A 110 -2.56 -7.58 7.65
CA THR A 110 -3.65 -8.27 6.98
C THR A 110 -3.30 -8.58 5.53
N LYS A 111 -3.49 -9.84 5.11
CA LYS A 111 -3.45 -10.20 3.70
C LYS A 111 -4.71 -9.70 2.99
N MET A 112 -4.52 -8.89 1.95
CA MET A 112 -5.63 -8.30 1.20
C MET A 112 -5.97 -9.13 -0.03
N GLU A 113 -4.95 -9.55 -0.77
CA GLU A 113 -5.04 -10.39 -1.96
C GLU A 113 -3.66 -11.01 -2.27
N LYS A 114 -3.54 -11.81 -3.34
CA LYS A 114 -2.24 -12.22 -3.88
C LYS A 114 -1.37 -10.98 -4.12
N ASN A 115 -0.16 -10.99 -3.55
CA ASN A 115 0.84 -9.92 -3.64
C ASN A 115 0.43 -8.60 -2.95
N TRP A 116 -0.67 -8.58 -2.19
CA TRP A 116 -1.18 -7.39 -1.53
C TRP A 116 -1.38 -7.60 -0.04
N TYR A 117 -0.78 -6.70 0.72
CA TYR A 117 -0.78 -6.71 2.17
C TYR A 117 -1.22 -5.35 2.69
N PHE A 118 -1.81 -5.31 3.88
CA PHE A 118 -1.97 -4.09 4.66
C PHE A 118 -1.12 -4.26 5.92
N ILE A 119 -0.15 -3.39 6.09
CA ILE A 119 0.85 -3.52 7.16
C ILE A 119 0.72 -2.39 8.16
N HIS A 120 1.06 -2.70 9.41
CA HIS A 120 1.21 -1.79 10.52
C HIS A 120 2.61 -2.00 11.09
N GLU A 121 3.55 -1.16 10.69
CA GLU A 121 4.88 -1.09 11.30
C GLU A 121 4.97 -0.03 12.36
#